data_AF-A0A520HDV8-F1
#
_entry.id   AF-A0A520HDV8-F1
#
_cell.length_a   1.000
_cell.length_b   1.000
_cell.length_c   1.000
_cell.angle_alpha   90.00
_cell.angle_beta   90.00
_cell.angle_gamma   90.00
#
_symmetry.space_group_name_H-M   'P 1'
#
loop_
_entity.id
_entity.type
_entity.pdbx_description
1 polymer ?
#
loop_
_entity_poly.entity_id
_entity_poly.type
_entity_poly.pdbx_seq_one_letter_code
_entity_poly.pdbx_strand_id
1 'polypeptide(L)'
;MPQTYVRTVQAGFGFSLLLLIATSVASFYSIRNLVLSSERVNHTNRVLQELENVISFAKDAETGQRGYLITGDQLFLEPYVGSYKRTVNSLDTLISLTQDNPSQAPLLQRLRTILDDKFKIMDKSIEKKLVEVDELKRGKVIMDEARTLVISLQ
;
A
#
# COMPACT_ATOMS: atom_id res chain seq x y z
N MET A 1 -22.04 -38.68 -58.44
CA MET A 1 -21.38 -37.36 -58.31
C MET A 1 -21.81 -36.47 -57.11
N PRO A 2 -22.83 -36.75 -56.25
CA PRO A 2 -23.16 -35.86 -55.11
C PRO A 2 -22.38 -36.12 -53.81
N GLN A 3 -21.75 -37.28 -53.64
CA GLN A 3 -21.08 -37.70 -52.39
C GLN A 3 -19.78 -36.93 -52.07
N THR A 4 -19.03 -36.45 -53.08
CA THR A 4 -17.77 -35.72 -52.89
C THR A 4 -17.98 -34.29 -52.39
N TYR A 5 -19.03 -33.60 -52.85
CA TYR A 5 -19.36 -32.24 -52.42
C TYR A 5 -19.68 -32.17 -50.92
N VAL A 6 -20.45 -33.12 -50.39
CA VAL A 6 -20.83 -33.17 -48.97
C VAL A 6 -19.60 -33.37 -48.08
N ARG A 7 -18.65 -34.23 -48.48
CA ARG A 7 -17.42 -34.49 -47.72
C ARG A 7 -16.51 -33.26 -47.63
N THR A 8 -16.36 -32.51 -48.72
CA THR A 8 -15.55 -31.29 -48.73
C THR A 8 -16.16 -30.20 -47.84
N VAL A 9 -17.50 -30.04 -47.87
CA VAL A 9 -18.21 -29.10 -46.99
C VAL A 9 -18.09 -29.50 -45.52
N GLN A 10 -18.23 -30.79 -45.19
CA GLN A 10 -18.04 -31.31 -43.84
C GLN A 10 -16.61 -31.10 -43.31
N ALA A 11 -15.59 -31.30 -44.16
CA ALA A 11 -14.21 -31.06 -43.80
C ALA A 11 -13.92 -29.57 -43.52
N GLY A 12 -14.44 -28.67 -44.36
CA GLY A 12 -14.35 -27.23 -44.14
C GLY A 12 -15.02 -26.80 -42.84
N PHE A 13 -16.23 -27.31 -42.58
CA PHE A 13 -16.95 -27.04 -41.34
C PHE A 13 -16.20 -27.55 -40.11
N GLY A 14 -15.66 -28.78 -40.16
CA GLY A 14 -14.85 -29.36 -39.09
C GLY A 14 -13.58 -28.54 -38.82
N PHE A 15 -12.91 -28.07 -39.87
CA PHE A 15 -11.74 -27.22 -39.75
C PHE A 15 -12.08 -25.86 -39.11
N SER A 16 -13.16 -25.21 -39.53
CA SER A 16 -13.65 -23.98 -38.90
C SER A 16 -14.02 -24.18 -37.43
N LEU A 17 -14.66 -25.32 -37.09
CA LEU A 17 -14.99 -25.65 -35.71
C LEU A 17 -13.74 -25.87 -34.85
N LEU A 18 -12.73 -26.56 -35.38
CA LEU A 18 -11.44 -26.74 -34.69
C LEU A 18 -10.74 -25.39 -34.46
N LEU A 19 -10.73 -24.50 -35.45
CA LEU A 19 -10.18 -23.14 -35.30
C LEU A 19 -10.95 -22.34 -34.25
N LEU A 20 -12.27 -22.44 -34.22
CA LEU A 20 -13.10 -21.77 -33.22
C LEU A 20 -12.79 -22.29 -31.81
N ILE A 21 -12.68 -23.62 -31.63
CA ILE A 21 -12.31 -24.20 -30.33
C ILE A 21 -10.91 -23.77 -29.93
N ALA A 22 -9.93 -23.80 -30.84
CA ALA A 22 -8.56 -23.40 -30.57
C ALA A 22 -8.46 -21.92 -30.15
N THR A 23 -9.14 -21.03 -30.88
CA THR A 23 -9.17 -19.59 -30.54
C THR A 23 -9.91 -19.34 -29.22
N SER A 24 -11.03 -20.03 -28.96
CA SER A 24 -11.75 -19.94 -27.69
C SER A 24 -10.89 -20.35 -26.50
N VAL A 25 -10.16 -21.46 -26.60
CA VAL A 25 -9.24 -21.94 -25.56
C VAL A 25 -8.08 -20.95 -25.37
N ALA A 26 -7.46 -20.46 -26.45
CA ALA A 26 -6.39 -19.48 -26.38
C ALA A 26 -6.87 -18.16 -25.72
N SER A 27 -8.05 -17.68 -26.09
CA SER A 27 -8.67 -16.50 -25.48
C SER A 27 -8.95 -16.72 -23.99
N PHE A 28 -9.44 -17.90 -23.60
CA PHE A 28 -9.68 -18.22 -22.20
C PHE A 28 -8.39 -18.14 -21.36
N TYR A 29 -7.29 -18.71 -21.85
CA TYR A 29 -5.99 -18.60 -21.16
C TYR A 29 -5.48 -17.16 -21.08
N SER A 30 -5.57 -16.40 -22.17
CA SER A 30 -5.16 -14.99 -22.19
C SER A 30 -5.95 -14.14 -21.21
N ILE A 31 -7.27 -14.31 -21.14
CA ILE A 31 -8.13 -13.58 -20.19
C ILE A 31 -7.75 -13.92 -18.76
N ARG A 32 -7.50 -15.21 -18.44
CA ARG A 32 -7.07 -15.60 -17.09
C ARG A 32 -5.72 -14.99 -16.71
N ASN A 33 -4.76 -14.98 -17.63
CA ASN A 33 -3.45 -14.36 -17.39
C ASN A 33 -3.57 -12.84 -17.19
N LEU A 34 -4.46 -12.19 -17.93
CA LEU A 34 -4.73 -10.76 -17.78
C LEU A 34 -5.32 -10.45 -16.39
N VAL A 35 -6.31 -11.23 -15.95
CA VAL A 35 -6.93 -11.07 -14.63
C VAL A 35 -5.90 -11.26 -13.51
N LEU A 36 -5.12 -12.34 -13.54
CA LEU A 36 -4.09 -12.60 -12.51
C LEU A 36 -3.01 -11.52 -12.48
N SER A 37 -2.62 -10.99 -13.64
CA SER A 37 -1.66 -9.90 -13.72
C SER A 37 -2.24 -8.60 -13.15
N SER A 38 -3.51 -8.31 -13.44
CA SER A 38 -4.21 -7.16 -12.88
C SER A 38 -4.36 -7.25 -11.36
N GLU A 39 -4.66 -8.44 -10.81
CA GLU A 39 -4.73 -8.65 -9.36
C GLU A 39 -3.39 -8.38 -8.67
N ARG A 40 -2.28 -8.81 -9.26
CA ARG A 40 -0.93 -8.53 -8.73
C ARG A 40 -0.60 -7.05 -8.73
N VAL A 41 -0.89 -6.34 -9.84
CA VAL A 41 -0.69 -4.88 -9.91
C VAL A 41 -1.54 -4.16 -8.87
N ASN A 42 -2.81 -4.54 -8.73
CA ASN A 42 -3.69 -3.98 -7.71
C ASN A 42 -3.17 -4.25 -6.30
N HIS A 43 -2.64 -5.45 -6.04
CA HIS A 43 -2.03 -5.78 -4.76
C HIS A 43 -0.82 -4.88 -4.45
N THR A 44 0.12 -4.75 -5.38
CA THR A 44 1.28 -3.86 -5.23
C THR A 44 0.86 -2.41 -5.01
N ASN A 45 -0.12 -1.90 -5.77
CA ASN A 45 -0.64 -0.55 -5.59
C ASN A 45 -1.25 -0.34 -4.20
N ARG A 46 -1.95 -1.34 -3.64
CA ARG A 46 -2.48 -1.27 -2.28
C ARG A 46 -1.36 -1.20 -1.24
N VAL A 47 -0.30 -1.99 -1.40
CA VAL A 47 0.88 -1.92 -0.51
C VAL A 47 1.52 -0.53 -0.56
N LEU A 48 1.77 -0.01 -1.77
CA LEU A 48 2.34 1.34 -1.96
C LEU A 48 1.46 2.43 -1.32
N GLN A 49 0.15 2.36 -1.53
CA GLN A 49 -0.80 3.30 -0.96
C GLN A 49 -0.77 3.28 0.58
N GLU A 50 -0.73 2.11 1.21
CA GLU A 50 -0.66 2.04 2.67
C GLU A 50 0.68 2.53 3.22
N LEU A 51 1.80 2.31 2.52
CA LEU A 51 3.10 2.89 2.89
C LEU A 51 3.07 4.43 2.83
N GLU A 52 2.47 5.00 1.77
CA GLU A 52 2.27 6.44 1.64
C GLU A 52 1.37 7.00 2.74
N ASN A 53 0.26 6.30 3.05
CA ASN A 53 -0.66 6.66 4.12
C ASN A 53 0.05 6.76 5.48
N VAL A 54 0.91 5.78 5.81
CA VAL A 54 1.69 5.78 7.06
C VAL A 54 2.50 7.07 7.22
N ILE A 55 3.22 7.47 6.18
CA ILE A 55 4.04 8.70 6.20
C ILE A 55 3.16 9.95 6.20
N SER A 56 2.07 9.94 5.43
CA SER A 56 1.12 11.06 5.35
C SER A 56 0.49 11.35 6.72
N PHE A 57 -0.03 10.34 7.41
CA PHE A 57 -0.64 10.51 8.72
C PHE A 57 0.37 10.94 9.80
N ALA A 58 1.60 10.42 9.76
CA ALA A 58 2.65 10.87 10.66
C ALA A 58 3.04 12.34 10.42
N LYS A 59 3.05 12.78 9.14
CA LYS A 59 3.31 14.17 8.75
C LYS A 59 2.18 15.10 9.17
N ASP A 60 0.92 14.68 9.01
CA ASP A 60 -0.24 15.45 9.45
C ASP A 60 -0.19 15.67 10.97
N ALA A 61 0.15 14.61 11.73
CA ALA A 61 0.34 14.70 13.17
C ALA A 61 1.44 15.71 13.55
N GLU A 62 2.60 15.62 12.92
CA GLU A 62 3.70 16.56 13.15
C GLU A 62 3.33 18.00 12.77
N THR A 63 2.53 18.17 11.73
CA THR A 63 2.06 19.49 11.28
C THR A 63 1.09 20.10 12.29
N GLY A 64 0.12 19.32 12.78
CA GLY A 64 -0.82 19.77 13.80
C GLY A 64 -0.16 20.09 15.14
N GLN A 65 0.74 19.20 15.58
CA GLN A 65 1.58 19.41 16.77
C GLN A 65 2.34 20.73 16.69
N ARG A 66 3.05 20.99 15.58
CA ARG A 66 3.81 22.24 15.38
C ARG A 66 2.91 23.47 15.40
N GLY A 67 1.76 23.41 14.72
CA GLY A 67 0.78 24.50 14.71
C GLY A 67 0.31 24.84 16.13
N TYR A 68 -0.02 23.83 16.94
CA TYR A 68 -0.42 24.01 18.32
C TYR A 68 0.71 24.57 19.20
N LEU A 69 1.94 24.08 19.04
CA LEU A 69 3.08 24.55 19.83
C LEU A 69 3.46 26.01 19.51
N ILE A 70 3.28 26.44 18.26
CA ILE A 70 3.58 27.81 17.83
C ILE A 70 2.48 28.80 18.27
N THR A 71 1.21 28.41 18.10
CA THR A 71 0.07 29.33 18.28
C THR A 71 -0.57 29.22 19.66
N GLY A 72 -0.50 28.04 20.27
CA GLY A 72 -1.24 27.69 21.47
C GLY A 72 -2.73 27.40 21.26
N ASP A 73 -3.22 27.43 20.02
CA ASP A 73 -4.63 27.22 19.67
C ASP A 73 -4.90 25.75 19.35
N GLN A 74 -5.87 25.17 20.08
CA GLN A 74 -6.26 23.76 19.95
C GLN A 74 -6.80 23.41 18.56
N LEU A 75 -7.28 24.37 17.78
CA LEU A 75 -7.72 24.12 16.40
C LEU A 75 -6.60 23.51 15.54
N PHE A 76 -5.34 23.87 15.80
CA PHE A 76 -4.21 23.28 15.10
C PHE A 76 -3.97 21.81 15.45
N LEU A 77 -4.60 21.25 16.48
CA LEU A 77 -4.51 19.82 16.78
C LEU A 77 -5.46 18.97 15.92
N GLU A 78 -6.35 19.53 15.10
CA GLU A 78 -7.22 18.74 14.23
C GLU A 78 -6.47 17.70 13.36
N PRO A 79 -5.33 18.03 12.71
CA PRO A 79 -4.54 17.04 11.95
C PRO A 79 -3.78 16.04 12.84
N TYR A 80 -3.65 16.31 14.13
CA TYR A 80 -3.06 15.39 15.11
C TYR A 80 -4.07 14.35 15.59
N VAL A 81 -5.30 14.79 15.86
CA VAL A 81 -6.34 13.96 16.43
C VAL A 81 -6.65 12.78 15.50
N GLY A 82 -6.51 11.56 16.03
CA GLY A 82 -6.77 10.32 15.30
C GLY A 82 -5.67 9.90 14.31
N SER A 83 -4.61 10.69 14.11
CA SER A 83 -3.51 10.34 13.20
C SER A 83 -2.72 9.13 13.67
N TYR A 84 -2.51 8.98 14.99
CA TYR A 84 -1.93 7.75 15.55
C TYR A 84 -2.70 6.50 15.16
N LYS A 85 -4.03 6.52 15.37
CA LYS A 85 -4.90 5.39 15.05
C LYS A 85 -4.88 5.07 13.55
N ARG A 86 -4.89 6.10 12.70
CA ARG A 86 -4.81 5.92 11.23
C ARG A 86 -3.47 5.30 10.82
N THR A 87 -2.35 5.78 11.37
CA THR A 87 -1.02 5.21 11.14
C THR A 87 -0.96 3.74 11.55
N VAL A 88 -1.45 3.40 12.75
CA VAL A 88 -1.46 2.02 13.27
C VAL A 88 -2.31 1.11 12.38
N ASN A 89 -3.50 1.56 11.97
CA ASN A 89 -4.38 0.79 11.10
C ASN A 89 -3.75 0.52 9.72
N SER A 90 -3.06 1.50 9.12
CA SER A 90 -2.33 1.29 7.87
C SER A 90 -1.17 0.31 8.04
N LEU A 91 -0.45 0.35 9.17
CA LEU A 91 0.59 -0.63 9.48
C LEU A 91 0.02 -2.04 9.68
N ASP A 92 -1.12 -2.19 10.35
CA ASP A 92 -1.80 -3.48 10.50
C ASP A 92 -2.23 -4.03 9.13
N THR A 93 -2.74 -3.14 8.26
CA THR A 93 -3.11 -3.49 6.89
C THR A 93 -1.89 -3.93 6.09
N LEU A 94 -0.76 -3.23 6.18
CA LEU A 94 0.50 -3.63 5.53
C LEU A 94 0.95 -5.02 5.98
N ILE A 95 0.96 -5.27 7.29
CA ILE A 95 1.32 -6.60 7.83
C ILE A 95 0.41 -7.68 7.25
N SER A 96 -0.89 -7.41 7.06
CA SER A 96 -1.83 -8.34 6.45
C SER A 96 -1.60 -8.54 4.94
N LEU A 97 -1.21 -7.49 4.22
CA LEU A 97 -0.95 -7.55 2.78
C LEU A 97 0.37 -8.26 2.46
N THR A 98 1.36 -8.19 3.36
CA THR A 98 2.72 -8.69 3.11
C THR A 98 3.03 -10.00 3.86
N GLN A 99 2.01 -10.76 4.28
CA GLN A 99 2.20 -12.01 5.05
C GLN A 99 2.98 -13.08 4.27
N ASP A 100 2.89 -13.05 2.95
CA ASP A 100 3.60 -13.93 2.04
C ASP A 100 5.06 -13.53 1.81
N ASN A 101 5.51 -12.40 2.37
CA ASN A 101 6.88 -11.91 2.26
C ASN A 101 7.57 -11.76 3.64
N PRO A 102 8.21 -12.84 4.14
CA PRO A 102 8.90 -12.83 5.43
C PRO A 102 10.02 -11.78 5.55
N SER A 103 10.58 -11.32 4.43
CA SER A 103 11.65 -10.33 4.43
C SER A 103 11.17 -8.92 4.81
N GLN A 104 9.87 -8.62 4.62
CA GLN A 104 9.28 -7.31 4.92
C GLN A 104 8.79 -7.19 6.37
N ALA A 105 8.47 -8.32 7.03
CA ALA A 105 8.02 -8.35 8.41
C ALA A 105 8.93 -7.59 9.42
N PRO A 106 10.27 -7.77 9.44
CA PRO A 106 11.13 -7.03 10.36
C PRO A 106 11.17 -5.52 10.07
N LEU A 107 11.07 -5.13 8.79
CA LEU A 107 11.04 -3.71 8.38
C LEU A 107 9.75 -3.03 8.84
N LEU A 108 8.60 -3.69 8.67
CA LEU A 108 7.31 -3.19 9.15
C LEU A 108 7.26 -3.09 10.69
N GLN A 109 7.85 -4.07 11.38
CA GLN A 109 7.94 -4.03 12.85
C GLN A 109 8.84 -2.88 13.32
N ARG A 110 9.95 -2.64 12.62
CA ARG A 110 10.84 -1.49 12.90
C ARG A 110 10.12 -0.18 12.65
N LEU A 111 9.42 -0.05 11.51
CA LEU A 111 8.64 1.13 11.16
C LEU A 111 7.57 1.45 12.21
N ARG A 112 6.85 0.44 12.69
CA ARG A 112 5.91 0.58 13.81
C ARG A 112 6.58 1.13 15.06
N THR A 113 7.68 0.50 15.47
CA THR A 113 8.40 0.86 16.70
C THR A 113 8.86 2.32 16.69
N ILE A 114 9.47 2.77 15.59
CA ILE A 114 9.96 4.15 15.51
C ILE A 114 8.80 5.16 15.43
N LEU A 115 7.69 4.82 14.77
CA LEU A 115 6.52 5.69 14.70
C LEU A 115 5.81 5.79 16.05
N ASP A 116 5.67 4.69 16.80
CA ASP A 116 5.17 4.73 18.18
C ASP A 116 6.01 5.68 19.05
N ASP A 117 7.34 5.62 18.93
CA ASP A 117 8.25 6.55 19.62
C ASP A 117 8.05 8.00 19.18
N LYS A 118 7.84 8.26 17.88
CA LYS A 118 7.53 9.59 17.37
C LYS A 118 6.25 10.14 17.98
N PHE A 119 5.17 9.35 18.01
CA PHE A 119 3.90 9.78 18.61
C PHE A 119 4.03 10.06 20.10
N LYS A 120 4.77 9.24 20.87
CA LYS A 120 5.05 9.53 22.29
C LYS A 120 5.80 10.85 22.50
N ILE A 121 6.76 11.17 21.63
CA ILE A 121 7.46 12.47 21.67
C ILE A 121 6.47 13.61 21.42
N MET A 122 5.59 13.46 20.42
CA MET A 122 4.59 14.48 20.10
C MET A 122 3.59 14.67 21.25
N ASP A 123 3.03 13.59 21.82
CA ASP A 123 2.12 13.64 22.97
C ASP A 123 2.74 14.41 24.13
N LYS A 124 3.95 14.02 24.53
CA LYS A 124 4.69 14.67 25.64
C LYS A 124 4.91 16.15 25.37
N SER A 125 5.20 16.54 24.14
CA SER A 125 5.41 17.95 23.80
C SER A 125 4.12 18.77 23.79
N ILE A 126 3.00 18.17 23.36
CA ILE A 126 1.68 18.80 23.37
C ILE A 126 1.26 19.02 24.83
N GLU A 127 1.41 18.01 25.69
CA GLU A 127 1.12 18.10 27.12
C GLU A 127 1.93 19.20 27.81
N LYS A 128 3.23 19.27 27.53
CA LYS A 128 4.12 20.29 28.12
C LYS A 128 4.00 21.66 27.46
N LYS A 129 3.32 21.74 26.31
CA LYS A 129 3.33 22.89 25.40
C LYS A 129 4.74 23.41 25.13
N LEU A 130 5.70 22.50 25.06
CA LEU A 130 7.12 22.78 24.91
C LEU A 130 7.77 21.65 24.12
N VAL A 131 8.69 22.03 23.25
CA VAL A 131 9.53 21.11 22.51
C VAL A 131 10.99 21.41 22.85
N GLU A 132 11.75 20.39 23.22
CA GLU A 132 13.19 20.51 23.38
C GLU A 132 13.90 20.31 22.04
N VAL A 133 15.04 20.99 21.84
CA VAL A 133 15.83 20.87 20.60
C VAL A 133 16.27 19.43 20.34
N ASP A 134 16.55 18.66 21.39
CA ASP A 134 16.91 17.25 21.26
C ASP A 134 15.72 16.40 20.77
N GLU A 135 14.51 16.66 21.27
CA GLU A 135 13.28 16.01 20.83
C GLU A 135 12.97 16.31 19.35
N LEU A 136 13.25 17.54 18.88
CA LEU A 136 13.16 17.88 17.45
C LEU A 136 14.16 17.10 16.60
N LYS A 137 15.42 17.02 17.04
CA LYS A 137 16.46 16.28 16.32
C LYS A 137 16.10 14.80 16.25
N ARG A 138 15.67 14.21 17.36
CA ARG A 138 15.21 12.81 17.41
C ARG A 138 13.98 12.59 16.52
N GLY A 139 13.01 13.49 16.57
CA GLY A 139 11.83 13.45 15.71
C GLY A 139 12.14 13.54 14.22
N LYS A 140 13.19 14.27 13.83
CA LYS A 140 13.71 14.31 12.45
C LYS A 140 14.36 12.99 12.06
N VAL A 141 15.25 12.45 12.90
CA VAL A 141 15.93 11.17 12.65
C VAL A 141 14.92 10.05 12.45
N ILE A 142 13.89 9.98 13.29
CA ILE A 142 12.81 8.99 13.15
C ILE A 142 12.09 9.14 11.80
N MET A 143 11.75 10.36 11.38
CA MET A 143 11.07 10.56 10.10
C MET A 143 11.95 10.25 8.89
N ASP A 144 13.26 10.50 8.98
CA ASP A 144 14.20 10.13 7.93
C ASP A 144 14.33 8.60 7.84
N GLU A 145 14.45 7.91 8.98
CA GLU A 145 14.45 6.45 9.04
C GLU A 145 13.14 5.85 8.51
N ALA A 146 11.98 6.41 8.88
CA ALA A 146 10.68 5.97 8.40
C ALA A 146 10.58 6.05 6.87
N ARG A 147 11.07 7.15 6.26
CA ARG A 147 11.11 7.28 4.79
C ARG A 147 12.03 6.24 4.15
N THR A 148 13.20 5.98 4.73
CA THR A 148 14.13 4.96 4.23
C THR A 148 13.52 3.55 4.30
N LEU A 149 12.85 3.23 5.41
CA LEU A 149 12.16 1.94 5.57
C LEU A 149 11.02 1.79 4.57
N VAL A 150 10.22 2.85 4.37
CA VAL A 150 9.17 2.85 3.35
C VAL A 150 9.73 2.60 1.96
N ILE A 151 10.80 3.28 1.57
CA ILE A 151 11.46 3.05 0.27
C ILE A 151 11.97 1.61 0.14
N SER A 152 12.44 1.01 1.25
CA SER A 152 12.90 -0.38 1.26
C SER A 152 11.77 -1.42 1.22
N LEU A 153 10.53 -0.99 1.45
CA LEU A 153 9.32 -1.82 1.43
C LEU A 153 8.57 -1.75 0.08
N GLN A 154 8.90 -0.77 -0.77
CA GLN A 154 8.38 -0.66 -2.14
C GLN A 154 9.03 -1.70 -3.06
#